data_AF-A0A8U0HR89-F1
#
_entry.id   AF-A0A8U0HR89-F1
#
_cell.length_a   1.000
_cell.length_b   1.000
_cell.length_c   1.000
_cell.angle_alpha   90.00
_cell.angle_beta   90.00
_cell.angle_gamma   90.00
#
_symmetry.space_group_name_H-M   'P 1'
#
loop_
_entity.id
_entity.type
_entity.pdbx_description
1 polymer ?
#
loop_
_entity_poly.entity_id
_entity_poly.type
_entity_poly.pdbx_seq_one_letter_code
_entity_poly.pdbx_strand_id
1 'polypeptide(L)'
;MTDELLIYGSYGYTGALVAQTAVDRGMTPVLGGRTAETVERQATDLGLDHRVFSLEHPEVIERQVEEFSAVLNCAGPFSETARPLYSACLDAGTDYLDITGEIDVLEAVAGRANEAEASDVTLLPAVGFDVVPTDCLAAYLATELPSATRLTLGIDGLGTFSPGTAKSIVKGLSRPGAVRQDGRIRTVPAAWKTRRLDFGRGPKPAVTIPWGDVSSAHYTTGIPNIETYATVPEYAAKVMTKTRPLAPVFGSSPVQRALNAVIDAVVSGPTAEERARSSARVWGEVEDDDGNRFAARMRTPDTYDLTAQTAVEAARRVVAGEVEAGFHTPASAFGPEFALAFDGVERQDVRESSDVGVGIER
;
A
#
# COMPACT_ATOMS: atom_id res chain seq x y z
N MET A 1 -25.10 -11.74 -0.70
CA MET A 1 -24.87 -11.96 0.74
C MET A 1 -23.53 -11.33 0.99
N THR A 2 -23.49 -10.19 1.68
CA THR A 2 -22.27 -9.36 1.83
C THR A 2 -21.99 -9.01 3.29
N ASP A 3 -22.78 -9.58 4.21
CA ASP A 3 -22.55 -9.54 5.66
C ASP A 3 -21.36 -10.46 6.06
N GLU A 4 -20.71 -11.08 5.08
CA GLU A 4 -19.55 -11.99 5.19
C GLU A 4 -18.21 -11.23 5.27
N LEU A 5 -18.22 -9.90 5.18
CA LEU A 5 -17.01 -9.05 5.23
C LEU A 5 -17.00 -8.15 6.47
N LEU A 6 -15.90 -8.19 7.23
CA LEU A 6 -15.61 -7.21 8.29
C LEU A 6 -14.62 -6.16 7.79
N ILE A 7 -14.99 -4.87 7.84
CA ILE A 7 -14.05 -3.76 7.58
C ILE A 7 -13.59 -3.19 8.93
N TYR A 8 -12.36 -3.52 9.34
CA TYR A 8 -11.82 -3.05 10.62
C TYR A 8 -11.05 -1.72 10.46
N GLY A 9 -11.33 -0.72 11.31
CA GLY A 9 -10.81 0.64 11.14
C GLY A 9 -11.65 1.49 10.19
N SER A 10 -12.93 1.16 10.04
CA SER A 10 -13.87 1.76 9.10
C SER A 10 -14.06 3.27 9.28
N TYR A 11 -13.82 3.83 10.47
CA TYR A 11 -14.02 5.25 10.74
C TYR A 11 -12.74 6.10 10.64
N GLY A 12 -11.61 5.50 10.23
CA GLY A 12 -10.46 6.27 9.77
C GLY A 12 -10.75 6.93 8.43
N TYR A 13 -9.94 7.91 8.01
CA TYR A 13 -10.15 8.61 6.73
C TYR A 13 -10.29 7.65 5.54
N THR A 14 -9.31 6.76 5.34
CA THR A 14 -9.36 5.78 4.24
C THR A 14 -10.42 4.71 4.47
N GLY A 15 -10.56 4.22 5.71
CA GLY A 15 -11.60 3.25 6.07
C GLY A 15 -13.01 3.74 5.78
N ALA A 16 -13.27 5.05 5.95
CA ALA A 16 -14.58 5.64 5.70
C ALA A 16 -14.89 5.70 4.21
N LEU A 17 -13.88 5.98 3.38
CA LEU A 17 -14.00 5.91 1.92
C LEU A 17 -14.22 4.46 1.46
N VAL A 18 -13.52 3.49 2.06
CA VAL A 18 -13.70 2.06 1.77
C VAL A 18 -15.12 1.62 2.13
N ALA A 19 -15.61 1.96 3.33
CA ALA A 19 -16.97 1.63 3.77
C ALA A 19 -18.04 2.26 2.87
N GLN A 20 -17.91 3.55 2.53
CA GLN A 20 -18.82 4.21 1.60
C GLN A 20 -18.79 3.55 0.22
N THR A 21 -17.59 3.26 -0.31
CA THR A 21 -17.44 2.61 -1.63
C THR A 21 -18.06 1.21 -1.64
N ALA A 22 -17.98 0.47 -0.53
CA ALA A 22 -18.63 -0.83 -0.40
C ALA A 22 -20.16 -0.70 -0.50
N VAL A 23 -20.75 0.25 0.24
CA VAL A 23 -22.20 0.54 0.19
C VAL A 23 -22.63 0.99 -1.21
N ASP A 24 -21.87 1.88 -1.85
CA ASP A 24 -22.16 2.38 -3.20
C ASP A 24 -22.14 1.25 -4.25
N ARG A 25 -21.39 0.18 -3.99
CA ARG A 25 -21.35 -1.05 -4.81
C ARG A 25 -22.38 -2.11 -4.37
N GLY A 26 -23.27 -1.76 -3.46
CA GLY A 26 -24.34 -2.64 -2.98
C GLY A 26 -23.89 -3.73 -2.01
N MET A 27 -22.71 -3.58 -1.40
CA MET A 27 -22.23 -4.48 -0.34
C MET A 27 -22.74 -4.01 1.03
N THR A 28 -22.87 -4.96 1.95
CA THR A 28 -23.34 -4.76 3.32
C THR A 28 -22.32 -5.24 4.36
N PRO A 29 -21.07 -4.72 4.33
CA PRO A 29 -20.05 -5.18 5.28
C PRO A 29 -20.42 -4.79 6.71
N VAL A 30 -19.90 -5.55 7.68
CA VAL A 30 -19.93 -5.17 9.09
C VAL A 30 -18.77 -4.21 9.37
N LEU A 31 -19.05 -3.11 10.06
CA LEU A 31 -18.04 -2.10 10.38
C LEU A 31 -17.40 -2.38 11.74
N GLY A 32 -16.09 -2.58 11.75
CA GLY A 32 -15.31 -2.94 12.93
C GLY A 32 -14.43 -1.80 13.46
N GLY A 33 -14.33 -1.67 14.77
CA GLY A 33 -13.26 -0.88 15.38
C GLY A 33 -13.30 -0.80 16.90
N ARG A 34 -12.40 0.01 17.47
CA ARG A 34 -12.16 0.06 18.93
C ARG A 34 -13.09 1.02 19.67
N THR A 35 -13.57 2.05 18.98
CA THR A 35 -14.34 3.14 19.60
C THR A 35 -15.82 2.95 19.31
N ALA A 36 -16.57 2.43 20.30
CA ALA A 36 -18.00 2.10 20.18
C ALA A 36 -18.82 3.22 19.53
N GLU A 37 -18.82 4.40 20.14
CA GLU A 37 -19.63 5.54 19.69
C GLU A 37 -19.35 5.93 18.23
N THR A 38 -18.10 5.82 17.78
CA THR A 38 -17.72 6.26 16.43
C THR A 38 -18.12 5.25 15.37
N VAL A 39 -17.92 3.95 15.64
CA VAL A 39 -18.31 2.89 14.69
C VAL A 39 -19.83 2.72 14.65
N GLU A 40 -20.52 2.83 15.79
CA GLU A 40 -21.99 2.82 15.88
C GLU A 40 -22.63 3.94 15.06
N ARG A 41 -22.10 5.15 15.19
CA ARG A 41 -22.58 6.30 14.41
C ARG A 41 -22.40 6.07 12.91
N GLN A 42 -21.20 5.66 12.49
CA GLN A 42 -20.93 5.41 11.07
C GLN A 42 -21.84 4.31 10.50
N ALA A 43 -22.01 3.21 11.24
CA ALA A 43 -22.85 2.10 10.81
C ALA A 43 -24.32 2.52 10.71
N THR A 44 -24.81 3.32 11.66
CA THR A 44 -26.15 3.93 11.59
C THR A 44 -26.31 4.81 10.35
N ASP A 45 -25.34 5.70 10.08
CA ASP A 45 -25.37 6.63 8.96
C ASP A 45 -25.37 5.89 7.60
N LEU A 46 -24.67 4.75 7.52
CA LEU A 46 -24.57 3.92 6.31
C LEU A 46 -25.62 2.81 6.22
N GLY A 47 -26.44 2.60 7.27
CA GLY A 47 -27.40 1.50 7.33
C GLY A 47 -26.76 0.11 7.38
N LEU A 48 -25.64 -0.01 8.09
CA LEU A 48 -24.86 -1.25 8.25
C LEU A 48 -24.85 -1.72 9.71
N ASP A 49 -24.44 -2.97 9.92
CA ASP A 49 -24.12 -3.50 11.24
C ASP A 49 -22.68 -3.13 11.67
N HIS A 50 -22.40 -3.22 12.98
CA HIS A 50 -21.09 -2.92 13.53
C HIS A 50 -20.61 -3.93 14.57
N ARG A 51 -19.29 -3.94 14.80
CA ARG A 51 -18.61 -4.67 15.87
C ARG A 51 -17.62 -3.78 16.59
N VAL A 52 -17.64 -3.84 17.91
CA VAL A 52 -16.72 -3.09 18.78
C VAL A 52 -15.80 -4.06 19.50
N PHE A 53 -14.50 -4.00 19.23
CA PHE A 53 -13.51 -4.79 19.95
C PHE A 53 -12.11 -4.17 19.90
N SER A 54 -11.28 -4.47 20.91
CA SER A 54 -9.87 -4.09 20.93
C SER A 54 -9.00 -5.20 20.29
N LEU A 55 -7.80 -4.84 19.86
CA LEU A 55 -6.81 -5.81 19.36
C LEU A 55 -5.82 -6.25 20.45
N GLU A 56 -6.22 -6.17 21.72
CA GLU A 56 -5.33 -6.44 22.87
C GLU A 56 -5.42 -7.90 23.36
N HIS A 57 -6.50 -8.60 23.02
CA HIS A 57 -6.83 -9.93 23.53
C HIS A 57 -7.07 -10.90 22.36
N PRO A 58 -6.11 -11.76 21.99
CA PRO A 58 -6.19 -12.65 20.84
C PRO A 58 -7.49 -13.47 20.76
N GLU A 59 -7.90 -14.07 21.88
CA GLU A 59 -9.12 -14.88 22.00
C GLU A 59 -10.41 -14.07 21.77
N VAL A 60 -10.37 -12.76 22.01
CA VAL A 60 -11.49 -11.88 21.67
C VAL A 60 -11.47 -11.62 20.17
N ILE A 61 -10.32 -11.34 19.57
CA ILE A 61 -10.19 -11.04 18.14
C ILE A 61 -10.67 -12.24 17.32
N GLU A 62 -10.20 -13.46 17.63
CA GLU A 62 -10.60 -14.72 16.96
C GLU A 62 -12.14 -14.86 16.92
N ARG A 63 -12.78 -14.75 18.08
CA ARG A 63 -14.26 -14.83 18.20
C ARG A 63 -15.00 -13.70 17.49
N GLN A 64 -14.36 -12.57 17.25
CA GLN A 64 -14.96 -11.47 16.50
C GLN A 64 -14.77 -11.62 14.99
N VAL A 65 -13.81 -12.41 14.53
CA VAL A 65 -13.54 -12.60 13.10
C VAL A 65 -14.10 -13.91 12.54
N GLU A 66 -14.30 -14.94 13.39
CA GLU A 66 -14.74 -16.30 12.98
C GLU A 66 -16.09 -16.36 12.25
N GLU A 67 -16.95 -15.36 12.42
CA GLU A 67 -18.27 -15.29 11.78
C GLU A 67 -18.21 -14.74 10.34
N PHE A 68 -17.04 -14.26 9.90
CA PHE A 68 -16.81 -13.62 8.60
C PHE A 68 -16.01 -14.53 7.68
N SER A 69 -16.26 -14.40 6.38
CA SER A 69 -15.43 -15.03 5.34
C SER A 69 -14.12 -14.26 5.16
N ALA A 70 -14.14 -12.94 5.33
CA ALA A 70 -12.93 -12.13 5.21
C ALA A 70 -12.92 -10.91 6.16
N VAL A 71 -11.71 -10.49 6.53
CA VAL A 71 -11.43 -9.24 7.25
C VAL A 71 -10.59 -8.32 6.38
N LEU A 72 -11.09 -7.11 6.11
CA LEU A 72 -10.32 -6.03 5.50
C LEU A 72 -9.86 -5.03 6.58
N ASN A 73 -8.57 -5.04 6.88
CA ASN A 73 -7.95 -4.12 7.83
C ASN A 73 -7.60 -2.78 7.17
N CYS A 74 -8.30 -1.73 7.58
CA CYS A 74 -8.03 -0.34 7.24
C CYS A 74 -7.50 0.48 8.44
N ALA A 75 -7.19 -0.17 9.57
CA ALA A 75 -6.72 0.49 10.79
C ALA A 75 -5.19 0.63 10.82
N GLY A 76 -4.67 1.80 10.49
CA GLY A 76 -3.24 2.12 10.72
C GLY A 76 -2.94 2.53 12.19
N PRO A 77 -1.67 2.45 12.64
CA PRO A 77 -0.50 1.92 11.92
C PRO A 77 -0.53 0.38 11.83
N PHE A 78 -0.19 -0.17 10.65
CA PHE A 78 -0.30 -1.61 10.39
C PHE A 78 0.70 -2.44 11.18
N SER A 79 1.83 -1.84 11.55
CA SER A 79 2.79 -2.43 12.50
C SER A 79 2.17 -2.80 13.86
N GLU A 80 1.02 -2.25 14.22
CA GLU A 80 0.31 -2.56 15.48
C GLU A 80 -0.95 -3.39 15.25
N THR A 81 -1.62 -3.25 14.10
CA THR A 81 -2.93 -3.86 13.86
C THR A 81 -2.89 -5.11 13.00
N ALA A 82 -1.92 -5.25 12.11
CA ALA A 82 -1.92 -6.35 11.14
C ALA A 82 -1.70 -7.70 11.81
N ARG A 83 -0.66 -7.82 12.66
CA ARG A 83 -0.33 -9.08 13.34
C ARG A 83 -1.45 -9.64 14.20
N PRO A 84 -2.08 -8.86 15.09
CA PRO A 84 -3.23 -9.36 15.86
C PRO A 84 -4.36 -9.87 14.96
N LEU A 85 -4.66 -9.18 13.87
CA LEU A 85 -5.76 -9.55 12.97
C LEU A 85 -5.44 -10.77 12.10
N TYR A 86 -4.31 -10.78 11.37
CA TYR A 86 -3.99 -11.93 10.52
C TYR A 86 -3.77 -13.21 11.34
N SER A 87 -3.28 -13.10 12.58
CA SER A 87 -3.10 -14.29 13.44
C SER A 87 -4.45 -14.86 13.83
N ALA A 88 -5.39 -14.01 14.28
CA ALA A 88 -6.75 -14.44 14.58
C ALA A 88 -7.49 -14.99 13.35
N CYS A 89 -7.25 -14.42 12.16
CA CYS A 89 -7.80 -14.91 10.90
C CYS A 89 -7.30 -16.33 10.57
N LEU A 90 -6.00 -16.58 10.74
CA LEU A 90 -5.40 -17.92 10.57
C LEU A 90 -5.95 -18.95 11.57
N ASP A 91 -6.17 -18.53 12.82
CA ASP A 91 -6.73 -19.39 13.88
C ASP A 91 -8.22 -19.70 13.62
N ALA A 92 -8.98 -18.73 13.11
CA ALA A 92 -10.42 -18.84 12.87
C ALA A 92 -10.80 -19.45 11.50
N GLY A 93 -9.86 -19.54 10.56
CA GLY A 93 -10.17 -19.95 9.18
C GLY A 93 -10.84 -18.84 8.36
N THR A 94 -10.51 -17.58 8.64
CA THR A 94 -11.05 -16.37 7.97
C THR A 94 -9.99 -15.76 7.07
N ASP A 95 -10.35 -15.27 5.88
CA ASP A 95 -9.41 -14.61 4.98
C ASP A 95 -8.99 -13.23 5.50
N TYR A 96 -7.74 -12.83 5.22
CA TYR A 96 -7.18 -11.56 5.65
C TYR A 96 -6.74 -10.69 4.48
N LEU A 97 -7.20 -9.44 4.49
CA LEU A 97 -6.74 -8.37 3.62
C LEU A 97 -6.36 -7.13 4.44
N ASP A 98 -5.45 -6.32 3.90
CA ASP A 98 -5.19 -4.98 4.43
C ASP A 98 -4.80 -3.99 3.33
N ILE A 99 -4.72 -2.70 3.67
CA ILE A 99 -4.26 -1.64 2.77
C ILE A 99 -2.84 -1.15 3.13
N THR A 100 -2.00 -2.01 3.72
CA THR A 100 -0.68 -1.62 4.19
C THR A 100 0.25 -1.21 3.04
N GLY A 101 1.14 -0.26 3.30
CA GLY A 101 2.33 0.00 2.49
C GLY A 101 3.64 -0.34 3.22
N GLU A 102 3.56 -0.93 4.42
CA GLU A 102 4.72 -1.18 5.29
C GLU A 102 5.44 -2.49 4.89
N ILE A 103 6.73 -2.39 4.50
CA ILE A 103 7.59 -3.53 4.15
C ILE A 103 7.57 -4.62 5.24
N ASP A 104 7.74 -4.22 6.51
CA ASP A 104 7.82 -5.17 7.63
C ASP A 104 6.52 -5.96 7.81
N VAL A 105 5.37 -5.36 7.47
CA VAL A 105 4.06 -6.04 7.53
C VAL A 105 3.94 -7.03 6.38
N LEU A 106 4.29 -6.62 5.15
CA LEU A 106 4.30 -7.50 3.99
C LEU A 106 5.19 -8.74 4.20
N GLU A 107 6.43 -8.55 4.67
CA GLU A 107 7.34 -9.67 4.96
C GLU A 107 6.83 -10.54 6.11
N ALA A 108 6.20 -9.96 7.12
CA ALA A 108 5.61 -10.72 8.24
C ALA A 108 4.44 -11.59 7.77
N VAL A 109 3.57 -11.07 6.90
CA VAL A 109 2.44 -11.81 6.34
C VAL A 109 2.94 -12.89 5.36
N ALA A 110 3.88 -12.56 4.47
CA ALA A 110 4.51 -13.52 3.56
C ALA A 110 5.19 -14.67 4.31
N GLY A 111 5.80 -14.39 5.47
CA GLY A 111 6.39 -15.41 6.35
C GLY A 111 5.39 -16.42 6.95
N ARG A 112 4.08 -16.22 6.74
CA ARG A 112 3.00 -17.10 7.20
C ARG A 112 2.35 -17.89 6.05
N ALA A 113 2.92 -17.86 4.83
CA ALA A 113 2.34 -18.54 3.66
C ALA A 113 2.01 -20.02 3.90
N ASN A 114 2.93 -20.81 4.47
CA ASN A 114 2.68 -22.23 4.75
C ASN A 114 1.56 -22.46 5.79
N GLU A 115 1.38 -21.53 6.73
CA GLU A 115 0.31 -21.60 7.73
C GLU A 115 -1.04 -21.26 7.09
N ALA A 116 -1.05 -20.26 6.20
CA ALA A 116 -2.21 -19.88 5.40
C ALA A 116 -2.69 -21.05 4.52
N GLU A 117 -1.79 -21.73 3.82
CA GLU A 117 -2.10 -22.94 3.04
C GLU A 117 -2.63 -24.08 3.93
N ALA A 118 -2.03 -24.28 5.10
CA ALA A 118 -2.43 -25.36 6.01
C ALA A 118 -3.80 -25.12 6.68
N SER A 119 -4.17 -23.86 6.89
CA SER A 119 -5.44 -23.43 7.46
C SER A 119 -6.53 -23.13 6.42
N ASP A 120 -6.24 -23.28 5.13
CA ASP A 120 -7.15 -22.93 4.02
C ASP A 120 -7.58 -21.45 4.07
N VAL A 121 -6.63 -20.56 4.36
CA VAL A 121 -6.84 -19.11 4.52
C VAL A 121 -6.06 -18.34 3.46
N THR A 122 -6.69 -17.32 2.88
CA THR A 122 -6.07 -16.33 2.00
C THR A 122 -5.45 -15.20 2.82
N LEU A 123 -4.16 -14.93 2.61
CA LEU A 123 -3.46 -13.74 3.11
C LEU A 123 -3.12 -12.83 1.94
N LEU A 124 -3.88 -11.75 1.77
CA LEU A 124 -3.73 -10.78 0.68
C LEU A 124 -3.53 -9.34 1.22
N PRO A 125 -2.31 -9.02 1.70
CA PRO A 125 -2.01 -7.67 2.16
C PRO A 125 -1.88 -6.67 0.99
N ALA A 126 -1.90 -5.39 1.35
CA ALA A 126 -1.60 -4.26 0.47
C ALA A 126 -2.52 -4.10 -0.76
N VAL A 127 -3.83 -4.25 -0.56
CA VAL A 127 -4.85 -4.06 -1.61
C VAL A 127 -5.24 -2.58 -1.85
N GLY A 128 -4.37 -1.65 -1.47
CA GLY A 128 -4.54 -0.20 -1.66
C GLY A 128 -3.63 0.39 -2.75
N PHE A 129 -3.72 1.70 -2.96
CA PHE A 129 -2.90 2.45 -3.93
C PHE A 129 -1.39 2.25 -3.73
N ASP A 130 -0.96 2.10 -2.48
CA ASP A 130 0.44 1.96 -2.12
C ASP A 130 1.14 0.79 -2.82
N VAL A 131 0.39 -0.25 -3.24
CA VAL A 131 0.97 -1.45 -3.88
C VAL A 131 0.20 -1.89 -5.12
N VAL A 132 -1.14 -1.80 -5.18
CA VAL A 132 -1.91 -2.31 -6.34
C VAL A 132 -1.40 -1.81 -7.71
N PRO A 133 -1.32 -0.49 -7.99
CA PRO A 133 -0.88 0.00 -9.29
C PRO A 133 0.59 -0.34 -9.60
N THR A 134 1.48 -0.27 -8.61
CA THR A 134 2.91 -0.56 -8.76
C THR A 134 3.19 -2.05 -8.93
N ASP A 135 2.51 -2.92 -8.20
CA ASP A 135 2.65 -4.37 -8.29
C ASP A 135 2.07 -4.90 -9.60
N CYS A 136 0.92 -4.37 -10.04
CA CYS A 136 0.37 -4.66 -11.38
C CYS A 136 1.32 -4.21 -12.49
N LEU A 137 1.92 -3.02 -12.36
CA LEU A 137 2.92 -2.53 -13.30
C LEU A 137 4.19 -3.39 -13.29
N ALA A 138 4.67 -3.79 -12.12
CA ALA A 138 5.82 -4.67 -11.98
C ALA A 138 5.59 -6.03 -12.64
N ALA A 139 4.42 -6.65 -12.42
CA ALA A 139 4.01 -7.87 -13.09
C ALA A 139 3.99 -7.69 -14.62
N TYR A 140 3.39 -6.61 -15.12
CA TYR A 140 3.38 -6.31 -16.55
C TYR A 140 4.81 -6.18 -17.12
N LEU A 141 5.66 -5.39 -16.48
CA LEU A 141 7.05 -5.21 -16.92
C LEU A 141 7.83 -6.53 -16.94
N ALA A 142 7.62 -7.40 -15.95
CA ALA A 142 8.25 -8.72 -15.91
C ALA A 142 7.77 -9.65 -17.05
N THR A 143 6.52 -9.49 -17.52
CA THR A 143 6.05 -10.22 -18.71
C THR A 143 6.70 -9.73 -20.01
N GLU A 144 6.99 -8.43 -20.11
CA GLU A 144 7.61 -7.82 -21.29
C GLU A 144 9.13 -8.07 -21.35
N LEU A 145 9.79 -8.21 -20.19
CA LEU A 145 11.19 -8.61 -20.09
C LEU A 145 11.39 -9.74 -19.05
N PRO A 146 11.13 -11.01 -19.42
CA PRO A 146 11.26 -12.14 -18.50
C PRO A 146 12.69 -12.40 -17.98
N SER A 147 13.71 -11.86 -18.65
CA SER A 147 15.12 -11.93 -18.23
C SER A 147 15.50 -10.88 -17.18
N ALA A 148 14.58 -9.98 -16.80
CA ALA A 148 14.88 -8.86 -15.93
C ALA A 148 15.49 -9.30 -14.59
N THR A 149 16.60 -8.68 -14.22
CA THR A 149 17.25 -8.88 -12.91
C THR A 149 17.11 -7.66 -12.01
N ARG A 150 16.62 -6.53 -12.55
CA ARG A 150 16.47 -5.25 -11.86
C ARG A 150 15.11 -4.65 -12.19
N LEU A 151 14.44 -4.14 -11.17
CA LEU A 151 13.18 -3.40 -11.26
C LEU A 151 13.37 -2.05 -10.57
N THR A 152 13.05 -0.97 -11.29
CA THR A 152 12.93 0.37 -10.71
C THR A 152 11.48 0.81 -10.80
N LEU A 153 10.91 1.24 -9.68
CA LEU A 153 9.56 1.82 -9.63
C LEU A 153 9.65 3.28 -9.17
N GLY A 154 8.72 4.11 -9.63
CA GLY A 154 8.64 5.53 -9.34
C GLY A 154 7.21 5.97 -9.14
N ILE A 155 6.97 6.91 -8.22
CA ILE A 155 5.64 7.46 -7.93
C ILE A 155 5.69 9.00 -7.90
N ASP A 156 4.71 9.63 -8.54
CA ASP A 156 4.45 11.08 -8.57
C ASP A 156 2.99 11.36 -8.17
N GLY A 157 2.74 12.55 -7.61
CA GLY A 157 1.37 13.00 -7.29
C GLY A 157 0.90 12.76 -5.86
N LEU A 158 1.82 12.52 -4.90
CA LEU A 158 1.51 12.38 -3.46
C LEU A 158 1.23 13.74 -2.78
N GLY A 159 0.41 14.60 -3.37
CA GLY A 159 0.31 16.02 -3.00
C GLY A 159 -0.56 16.35 -1.79
N THR A 160 -1.59 15.53 -1.51
CA THR A 160 -2.52 15.71 -0.39
C THR A 160 -2.47 14.50 0.53
N PHE A 161 -2.41 14.74 1.83
CA PHE A 161 -2.23 13.68 2.83
C PHE A 161 -3.38 13.68 3.84
N SER A 162 -3.90 12.49 4.14
CA SER A 162 -4.69 12.24 5.32
C SER A 162 -3.84 12.38 6.59
N PRO A 163 -4.46 12.58 7.77
CA PRO A 163 -3.72 12.59 9.03
C PRO A 163 -2.91 11.31 9.24
N GLY A 164 -3.46 10.15 8.82
CA GLY A 164 -2.78 8.86 8.91
C GLY A 164 -1.53 8.79 8.03
N THR A 165 -1.62 9.26 6.79
CA THR A 165 -0.47 9.29 5.87
C THR A 165 0.59 10.29 6.34
N ALA A 166 0.20 11.47 6.81
CA ALA A 166 1.13 12.46 7.35
C ALA A 166 1.91 11.95 8.58
N LYS A 167 1.22 11.29 9.53
CA LYS A 167 1.86 10.62 10.68
C LYS A 167 2.82 9.52 10.23
N SER A 168 2.46 8.75 9.21
CA SER A 168 3.30 7.69 8.65
C SER A 168 4.58 8.26 8.04
N ILE A 169 4.50 9.37 7.30
CA ILE A 169 5.67 10.09 6.77
C ILE A 169 6.57 10.56 7.91
N VAL A 170 6.01 11.17 8.96
CA VAL A 170 6.78 11.64 10.13
C VAL A 170 7.46 10.50 10.89
N LYS A 171 6.77 9.37 11.08
CA LYS A 171 7.35 8.14 11.64
C LYS A 171 8.47 7.60 10.75
N GLY A 172 8.32 7.74 9.42
CA GLY A 172 9.32 7.34 8.43
C GLY A 172 10.60 8.19 8.42
N LEU A 173 10.56 9.45 8.87
CA LEU A 173 11.74 10.34 8.88
C LEU A 173 12.90 9.82 9.75
N SER A 174 12.60 8.99 10.75
CA SER A 174 13.60 8.37 11.62
C SER A 174 13.98 6.95 11.18
N ARG A 175 13.24 6.37 10.23
CA ARG A 175 13.52 5.04 9.70
C ARG A 175 14.60 5.13 8.60
N PRO A 176 15.50 4.14 8.52
CA PRO A 176 16.39 4.05 7.37
C PRO A 176 15.59 3.75 6.09
N GLY A 177 16.21 3.98 4.93
CA GLY A 177 15.68 3.50 3.66
C GLY A 177 15.82 1.98 3.52
N ALA A 178 15.20 1.44 2.48
CA ALA A 178 15.27 0.02 2.16
C ALA A 178 15.26 -0.17 0.64
N VAL A 179 15.99 -1.17 0.18
CA VAL A 179 15.97 -1.67 -1.21
C VAL A 179 16.05 -3.19 -1.16
N ARG A 180 15.67 -3.85 -2.24
CA ARG A 180 15.95 -5.28 -2.39
C ARG A 180 17.17 -5.44 -3.27
N GLN A 181 18.14 -6.22 -2.81
CA GLN A 181 19.38 -6.50 -3.52
C GLN A 181 19.72 -7.97 -3.37
N ASP A 182 20.03 -8.64 -4.48
CA ASP A 182 20.39 -10.06 -4.50
C ASP A 182 19.33 -10.94 -3.80
N GLY A 183 18.05 -10.62 -3.99
CA GLY A 183 16.92 -11.35 -3.41
C GLY A 183 16.73 -11.13 -1.92
N ARG A 184 17.32 -10.08 -1.33
CA ARG A 184 17.17 -9.74 0.09
C ARG A 184 16.89 -8.27 0.30
N ILE A 185 15.99 -7.95 1.22
CA ILE A 185 15.77 -6.56 1.65
C ILE A 185 16.96 -6.11 2.49
N ARG A 186 17.56 -4.99 2.10
CA ARG A 186 18.70 -4.37 2.75
C ARG A 186 18.33 -2.97 3.22
N THR A 187 18.64 -2.71 4.48
CA THR A 187 18.62 -1.35 5.03
C THR A 187 19.69 -0.48 4.36
N VAL A 188 19.27 0.69 3.89
CA VAL A 188 20.15 1.70 3.27
C VAL A 188 19.89 3.08 3.89
N PRO A 189 20.76 4.08 3.71
CA PRO A 189 20.47 5.44 4.16
C PRO A 189 19.16 5.98 3.57
N ALA A 190 18.45 6.86 4.28
CA ALA A 190 17.27 7.54 3.75
C ALA A 190 17.61 8.31 2.46
N ALA A 191 16.72 8.30 1.46
CA ALA A 191 16.97 8.89 0.14
C ALA A 191 18.27 8.38 -0.52
N TRP A 192 18.68 7.13 -0.26
CA TRP A 192 19.96 6.51 -0.66
C TRP A 192 20.47 6.94 -2.04
N LYS A 193 19.64 6.80 -3.07
CA LYS A 193 19.92 7.26 -4.44
C LYS A 193 18.92 8.34 -4.87
N THR A 194 19.39 9.21 -5.76
CA THR A 194 18.56 10.19 -6.47
C THR A 194 18.54 9.84 -7.96
N ARG A 195 17.40 10.00 -8.61
CA ARG A 195 17.24 9.90 -10.07
C ARG A 195 16.31 11.00 -10.57
N ARG A 196 16.33 11.29 -11.86
CA ARG A 196 15.23 12.04 -12.49
C ARG A 196 14.34 11.08 -13.28
N LEU A 197 13.07 11.03 -12.93
CA LEU A 197 12.10 10.12 -13.54
C LEU A 197 11.05 10.92 -14.33
N ASP A 198 10.71 10.46 -15.53
CA ASP A 198 9.69 11.09 -16.37
C ASP A 198 8.38 10.29 -16.34
N PHE A 199 7.36 10.92 -15.77
CA PHE A 199 6.00 10.38 -15.67
C PHE A 199 5.10 10.83 -16.83
N GLY A 200 5.68 11.26 -17.96
CA GLY A 200 4.99 11.87 -19.10
C GLY A 200 4.77 13.37 -18.98
N ARG A 201 5.52 14.05 -18.11
CA ARG A 201 5.45 15.51 -17.89
C ARG A 201 6.84 16.13 -17.74
N GLY A 202 7.85 15.46 -18.25
CA GLY A 202 9.24 15.84 -18.08
C GLY A 202 9.86 15.23 -16.83
N PRO A 203 11.20 15.15 -16.80
CA PRO A 203 11.93 14.49 -15.72
C PRO A 203 11.84 15.29 -14.41
N LYS A 204 11.41 14.62 -13.34
CA LYS A 204 11.32 15.15 -11.97
C LYS A 204 12.35 14.50 -11.05
N PRO A 205 12.94 15.23 -10.10
CA PRO A 205 13.83 14.65 -9.11
C PRO A 205 13.05 13.68 -8.21
N ALA A 206 13.63 12.51 -7.99
CA ALA A 206 13.06 11.45 -7.18
C ALA A 206 14.14 10.81 -6.33
N VAL A 207 13.75 10.34 -5.14
CA VAL A 207 14.66 9.70 -4.18
C VAL A 207 14.15 8.31 -3.81
N THR A 208 15.06 7.39 -3.51
CA THR A 208 14.68 6.05 -3.05
C THR A 208 13.93 6.11 -1.72
N ILE A 209 12.83 5.37 -1.62
CA ILE A 209 11.98 5.28 -0.44
C ILE A 209 11.73 3.82 -0.03
N PRO A 210 11.57 3.53 1.27
CA PRO A 210 11.32 2.18 1.79
C PRO A 210 9.83 1.80 1.67
N TRP A 211 9.27 1.77 0.46
CA TRP A 211 7.86 1.41 0.25
C TRP A 211 7.67 -0.10 0.05
N GLY A 212 6.44 -0.57 0.21
CA GLY A 212 6.03 -1.96 0.17
C GLY A 212 6.42 -2.70 -1.11
N ASP A 213 6.55 -1.99 -2.23
CA ASP A 213 7.02 -2.54 -3.51
C ASP A 213 8.37 -3.25 -3.43
N VAL A 214 9.24 -2.81 -2.50
CA VAL A 214 10.55 -3.47 -2.25
C VAL A 214 10.36 -4.92 -1.76
N SER A 215 9.21 -5.22 -1.18
CA SER A 215 8.78 -6.56 -0.76
C SER A 215 7.83 -7.19 -1.79
N SER A 216 6.66 -6.60 -2.05
CA SER A 216 5.59 -7.21 -2.86
C SER A 216 6.05 -7.57 -4.27
N ALA A 217 6.73 -6.66 -4.97
CA ALA A 217 7.12 -6.90 -6.35
C ALA A 217 8.08 -8.09 -6.50
N HIS A 218 8.84 -8.46 -5.46
CA HIS A 218 9.66 -9.66 -5.49
C HIS A 218 8.82 -10.94 -5.46
N TYR A 219 7.79 -11.00 -4.62
CA TYR A 219 6.89 -12.15 -4.58
C TYR A 219 6.08 -12.28 -5.87
N THR A 220 5.75 -11.15 -6.50
CA THR A 220 5.04 -11.12 -7.79
C THR A 220 5.91 -11.54 -8.96
N THR A 221 7.16 -11.04 -9.04
CA THR A 221 7.97 -11.11 -10.27
C THR A 221 9.19 -12.02 -10.18
N GLY A 222 9.63 -12.37 -8.97
CA GLY A 222 10.91 -13.05 -8.72
C GLY A 222 12.15 -12.16 -8.92
N ILE A 223 12.02 -10.90 -9.35
CA ILE A 223 13.16 -10.02 -9.64
C ILE A 223 13.99 -9.78 -8.36
N PRO A 224 15.32 -10.00 -8.38
CA PRO A 224 16.15 -9.97 -7.17
C PRO A 224 16.61 -8.58 -6.73
N ASN A 225 16.57 -7.58 -7.62
CA ASN A 225 17.03 -6.21 -7.32
C ASN A 225 15.90 -5.21 -7.56
N ILE A 226 15.44 -4.53 -6.50
CA ILE A 226 14.26 -3.65 -6.56
C ILE A 226 14.55 -2.33 -5.84
N GLU A 227 14.31 -1.22 -6.55
CA GLU A 227 14.41 0.14 -6.04
C GLU A 227 13.10 0.90 -6.28
N THR A 228 12.52 1.47 -5.23
CA THR A 228 11.32 2.32 -5.34
C THR A 228 11.66 3.76 -5.07
N TYR A 229 11.14 4.66 -5.91
CA TYR A 229 11.37 6.08 -5.87
C TYR A 229 10.07 6.87 -5.68
N ALA A 230 10.15 8.00 -4.98
CA ALA A 230 9.09 9.01 -5.00
C ALA A 230 9.65 10.35 -5.45
N THR A 231 8.86 11.09 -6.23
CA THR A 231 9.22 12.46 -6.60
C THR A 231 9.21 13.36 -5.38
N VAL A 232 10.17 14.26 -5.31
CA VAL A 232 10.27 15.27 -4.25
C VAL A 232 10.46 16.64 -4.87
N PRO A 233 10.17 17.75 -4.16
CA PRO A 233 10.60 19.07 -4.63
C PRO A 233 12.12 19.12 -4.83
N GLU A 234 12.61 19.89 -5.82
CA GLU A 234 14.04 20.02 -6.16
C GLU A 234 14.93 20.35 -4.95
N TYR A 235 14.43 21.19 -4.03
CA TYR A 235 15.16 21.53 -2.82
C TYR A 235 15.19 20.39 -1.79
N ALA A 236 14.14 19.56 -1.75
CA ALA A 236 13.96 18.53 -0.72
C ALA A 236 14.96 17.39 -0.88
N ALA A 237 15.25 16.95 -2.13
CA ALA A 237 16.27 15.93 -2.38
C ALA A 237 17.64 16.32 -1.78
N LYS A 238 18.05 17.60 -1.95
CA LYS A 238 19.30 18.14 -1.42
C LYS A 238 19.28 18.28 0.10
N VAL A 239 18.14 18.63 0.69
CA VAL A 239 18.00 18.74 2.15
C VAL A 239 18.07 17.35 2.77
N MET A 240 17.26 16.40 2.29
CA MET A 240 17.18 15.04 2.83
C MET A 240 18.53 14.33 2.84
N THR A 241 19.31 14.46 1.76
CA THR A 241 20.66 13.87 1.66
C THR A 241 21.64 14.49 2.64
N LYS A 242 21.58 15.81 2.87
CA LYS A 242 22.47 16.54 3.79
C LYS A 242 22.08 16.36 5.26
N THR A 243 20.81 16.17 5.56
CA THR A 243 20.30 16.06 6.94
C THR A 243 20.22 14.61 7.45
N ARG A 244 20.63 13.61 6.65
CA ARG A 244 20.70 12.19 7.07
C ARG A 244 21.33 11.97 8.46
N PRO A 245 22.46 12.63 8.83
CA PRO A 245 23.07 12.42 10.15
C PRO A 245 22.20 12.88 11.32
N LEU A 246 21.22 13.74 11.07
CA LEU A 246 20.29 14.28 12.07
C LEU A 246 19.02 13.43 12.22
N ALA A 247 18.85 12.37 11.43
CA ALA A 247 17.68 11.47 11.49
C ALA A 247 17.36 10.94 12.91
N PRO A 248 18.34 10.59 13.78
CA PRO A 248 18.04 10.14 15.14
C PRO A 248 17.30 11.17 16.00
N VAL A 249 17.49 12.47 15.74
CA VAL A 249 16.83 13.55 16.49
C VAL A 249 15.33 13.57 16.22
N PHE A 250 14.94 13.40 14.96
CA PHE A 250 13.54 13.30 14.54
C PHE A 250 12.84 12.03 15.02
N GLY A 251 13.60 11.01 15.41
CA GLY A 251 13.08 9.76 15.99
C GLY A 251 12.76 9.83 17.48
N SER A 252 13.13 10.91 18.18
CA SER A 252 12.90 11.00 19.62
C SER A 252 11.40 11.11 19.97
N SER A 253 10.95 10.39 21.00
CA SER A 253 9.54 10.38 21.40
C SER A 253 8.94 11.77 21.70
N PRO A 254 9.67 12.74 22.30
CA PRO A 254 9.16 14.10 22.46
C PRO A 254 8.88 14.79 21.12
N VAL A 255 9.78 14.65 20.14
CA VAL A 255 9.63 15.27 18.82
C VAL A 255 8.50 14.62 18.04
N GLN A 256 8.43 13.28 18.02
CA GLN A 256 7.34 12.53 17.38
C GLN A 256 5.97 12.92 17.95
N ARG A 257 5.84 13.03 19.27
CA ARG A 257 4.59 13.48 19.91
C ARG A 257 4.21 14.90 19.51
N ALA A 258 5.18 15.82 19.50
CA ALA A 258 4.93 17.20 19.09
C ALA A 258 4.49 17.30 17.63
N LEU A 259 5.18 16.61 16.71
CA LEU A 259 4.82 16.57 15.29
C LEU A 259 3.46 15.94 15.06
N ASN A 260 3.15 14.84 15.74
CA ASN A 260 1.84 14.18 15.66
C ASN A 260 0.71 15.09 16.18
N ALA A 261 0.93 15.81 17.28
CA ALA A 261 -0.05 16.77 17.81
C ALA A 261 -0.30 17.94 16.85
N VAL A 262 0.74 18.42 16.16
CA VAL A 262 0.57 19.42 15.09
C VAL A 262 -0.24 18.83 13.94
N ILE A 263 0.08 17.62 13.47
CA ILE A 263 -0.67 16.96 12.39
C ILE A 263 -2.16 16.84 12.75
N ASP A 264 -2.47 16.39 13.97
CA ASP A 264 -3.84 16.26 14.45
C ASP A 264 -4.61 17.60 14.48
N ALA A 265 -3.90 18.72 14.63
CA ALA A 265 -4.49 20.05 14.67
C ALA A 265 -4.63 20.70 13.28
N VAL A 266 -3.76 20.38 12.31
CA VAL A 266 -3.64 21.13 11.06
C VAL A 266 -3.96 20.35 9.79
N VAL A 267 -3.88 19.02 9.83
CA VAL A 267 -4.15 18.17 8.67
C VAL A 267 -5.58 17.67 8.77
N SER A 268 -6.43 18.15 7.86
CA SER A 268 -7.66 17.46 7.51
C SER A 268 -7.37 16.68 6.22
N GLY A 269 -7.79 15.41 6.16
CA GLY A 269 -7.59 14.62 4.94
C GLY A 269 -8.31 15.27 3.74
N PRO A 270 -7.89 14.95 2.50
CA PRO A 270 -8.38 15.69 1.34
C PRO A 270 -9.91 15.63 1.21
N THR A 271 -10.52 16.73 0.80
CA THR A 271 -11.95 16.82 0.50
C THR A 271 -12.29 16.04 -0.77
N ALA A 272 -13.58 15.73 -0.98
CA ALA A 272 -14.02 15.08 -2.21
C ALA A 272 -13.67 15.91 -3.47
N GLU A 273 -13.74 17.24 -3.39
CA GLU A 273 -13.34 18.12 -4.50
C GLU A 273 -11.83 18.10 -4.77
N GLU A 274 -11.00 18.06 -3.72
CA GLU A 274 -9.55 17.95 -3.87
C GLU A 274 -9.16 16.60 -4.49
N ARG A 275 -9.77 15.50 -4.03
CA ARG A 275 -9.55 14.17 -4.61
C ARG A 275 -10.00 14.11 -6.08
N ALA A 276 -11.17 14.66 -6.40
CA ALA A 276 -11.67 14.69 -7.79
C ALA A 276 -10.78 15.47 -8.78
N ARG A 277 -9.95 16.39 -8.29
CA ARG A 277 -8.98 17.15 -9.10
C ARG A 277 -7.56 16.57 -9.06
N SER A 278 -7.32 15.59 -8.20
CA SER A 278 -6.05 14.93 -7.98
C SER A 278 -5.86 13.74 -8.93
N SER A 279 -4.60 13.40 -9.18
CA SER A 279 -4.22 12.17 -9.90
C SER A 279 -2.81 11.80 -9.51
N ALA A 280 -2.52 10.51 -9.41
CA ALA A 280 -1.17 10.01 -9.24
C ALA A 280 -0.62 9.41 -10.54
N ARG A 281 0.70 9.23 -10.56
CA ARG A 281 1.40 8.56 -11.66
C ARG A 281 2.40 7.58 -11.10
N VAL A 282 2.47 6.44 -11.74
CA VAL A 282 3.48 5.42 -11.50
C VAL A 282 4.33 5.29 -12.75
N TRP A 283 5.60 5.05 -12.57
CA TRP A 283 6.54 4.72 -13.63
C TRP A 283 7.31 3.48 -13.20
N GLY A 284 7.64 2.61 -14.15
CA GLY A 284 8.46 1.46 -13.87
C GLY A 284 9.35 1.09 -15.05
N GLU A 285 10.52 0.54 -14.73
CA GLU A 285 11.53 0.07 -15.67
C GLU A 285 12.11 -1.23 -15.18
N VAL A 286 12.24 -2.18 -16.08
CA VAL A 286 12.98 -3.42 -15.89
C VAL A 286 14.24 -3.43 -16.75
N GLU A 287 15.30 -4.02 -16.22
CA GLU A 287 16.59 -4.18 -16.89
C GLU A 287 17.14 -5.60 -16.64
N ASP A 288 17.70 -6.23 -17.67
CA ASP A 288 18.44 -7.49 -17.55
C ASP A 288 19.97 -7.28 -17.56
N ASP A 289 20.73 -8.36 -17.35
CA ASP A 289 22.20 -8.28 -17.27
C ASP A 289 22.88 -8.04 -18.63
N ASP A 290 22.16 -8.24 -19.74
CA ASP A 290 22.60 -7.91 -21.10
C ASP A 290 22.35 -6.43 -21.45
N GLY A 291 21.68 -5.69 -20.55
CA GLY A 291 21.38 -4.27 -20.70
C GLY A 291 20.11 -3.98 -21.50
N ASN A 292 19.29 -5.00 -21.79
CA ASN A 292 17.96 -4.80 -22.36
C ASN A 292 17.08 -4.11 -21.31
N ARG A 293 16.21 -3.21 -21.77
CA ARG A 293 15.33 -2.43 -20.91
C ARG A 293 13.93 -2.36 -21.49
N PHE A 294 12.94 -2.37 -20.61
CA PHE A 294 11.56 -2.06 -20.93
C PHE A 294 10.97 -1.18 -19.84
N ALA A 295 10.20 -0.17 -20.22
CA ALA A 295 9.61 0.77 -19.28
C ALA A 295 8.17 1.11 -19.67
N ALA A 296 7.35 1.35 -18.66
CA ALA A 296 5.96 1.76 -18.81
C ALA A 296 5.61 2.77 -17.71
N ARG A 297 4.57 3.55 -17.96
CA ARG A 297 3.98 4.47 -17.00
C ARG A 297 2.49 4.22 -16.86
N MET A 298 1.96 4.50 -15.69
CA MET A 298 0.54 4.40 -15.38
C MET A 298 0.07 5.72 -14.78
N ARG A 299 -1.06 6.22 -15.26
CA ARG A 299 -1.80 7.30 -14.61
C ARG A 299 -2.96 6.67 -13.85
N THR A 300 -3.24 7.19 -12.66
CA THR A 300 -4.37 6.75 -11.83
C THR A 300 -5.21 7.95 -11.40
N PRO A 301 -6.42 7.72 -10.88
CA PRO A 301 -7.13 8.68 -10.05
C PRO A 301 -6.35 9.05 -8.77
N ASP A 302 -7.00 9.80 -7.88
CA ASP A 302 -6.50 10.08 -6.54
C ASP A 302 -6.16 8.78 -5.78
N THR A 303 -5.12 8.86 -4.94
CA THR A 303 -4.61 7.68 -4.22
C THR A 303 -5.62 7.10 -3.25
N TYR A 304 -6.45 7.93 -2.60
CA TYR A 304 -7.46 7.46 -1.66
C TYR A 304 -8.67 6.87 -2.37
N ASP A 305 -9.11 7.51 -3.47
CA ASP A 305 -10.22 6.99 -4.26
C ASP A 305 -9.83 5.64 -4.89
N LEU A 306 -8.62 5.53 -5.47
CA LEU A 306 -8.16 4.24 -6.00
C LEU A 306 -8.00 3.19 -4.88
N THR A 307 -7.47 3.56 -3.71
CA THR A 307 -7.38 2.65 -2.56
C THR A 307 -8.74 2.10 -2.16
N ALA A 308 -9.76 2.95 -2.07
CA ALA A 308 -11.11 2.51 -1.71
C ALA A 308 -11.67 1.55 -2.76
N GLN A 309 -11.50 1.88 -4.04
CA GLN A 309 -11.99 1.06 -5.15
C GLN A 309 -11.30 -0.31 -5.22
N THR A 310 -9.98 -0.37 -5.06
CA THR A 310 -9.20 -1.61 -5.16
C THR A 310 -9.42 -2.48 -3.93
N ALA A 311 -9.48 -1.90 -2.73
CA ALA A 311 -9.70 -2.66 -1.50
C ALA A 311 -11.08 -3.32 -1.48
N VAL A 312 -12.12 -2.59 -1.89
CA VAL A 312 -13.49 -3.14 -1.98
C VAL A 312 -13.57 -4.23 -3.05
N GLU A 313 -12.95 -4.04 -4.21
CA GLU A 313 -12.97 -5.07 -5.26
C GLU A 313 -12.18 -6.32 -4.84
N ALA A 314 -11.01 -6.16 -4.24
CA ALA A 314 -10.23 -7.29 -3.72
C ALA A 314 -11.01 -8.06 -2.66
N ALA A 315 -11.60 -7.37 -1.69
CA ALA A 315 -12.42 -8.00 -0.66
C ALA A 315 -13.64 -8.72 -1.25
N ARG A 316 -14.32 -8.12 -2.24
CA ARG A 316 -15.45 -8.77 -2.94
C ARG A 316 -15.03 -10.08 -3.60
N ARG A 317 -13.88 -10.11 -4.27
CA ARG A 317 -13.36 -11.30 -4.96
C ARG A 317 -12.93 -12.39 -3.97
N VAL A 318 -12.27 -12.01 -2.89
CA VAL A 318 -11.88 -12.95 -1.81
C VAL A 318 -13.12 -13.58 -1.17
N VAL A 319 -14.12 -12.78 -0.78
CA VAL A 319 -15.40 -13.29 -0.25
C VAL A 319 -16.13 -14.19 -1.25
N ALA A 320 -15.99 -13.92 -2.56
CA ALA A 320 -16.56 -14.77 -3.60
C ALA A 320 -15.77 -16.07 -3.87
N GLY A 321 -14.68 -16.33 -3.16
CA GLY A 321 -13.81 -17.49 -3.36
C GLY A 321 -13.03 -17.47 -4.67
N GLU A 322 -12.77 -16.27 -5.22
CA GLU A 322 -12.03 -16.09 -6.48
C GLU A 322 -10.50 -16.14 -6.30
N VAL A 323 -10.01 -16.24 -5.06
CA VAL A 323 -8.58 -16.31 -4.71
C VAL A 323 -8.34 -17.60 -3.92
N GLU A 324 -7.26 -18.31 -4.24
CA GLU A 324 -6.88 -19.53 -3.54
C GLU A 324 -6.29 -19.22 -2.15
N ALA A 325 -6.33 -20.20 -1.25
CA ALA A 325 -5.66 -20.10 0.04
C ALA A 325 -4.13 -19.98 -0.14
N GLY A 326 -3.49 -19.29 0.80
CA GLY A 326 -2.06 -19.00 0.76
C GLY A 326 -1.75 -17.51 0.78
N PHE A 327 -0.48 -17.17 0.54
CA PHE A 327 -0.04 -15.78 0.47
C PHE A 327 -0.10 -15.25 -0.96
N HIS A 328 -0.72 -14.08 -1.11
CA HIS A 328 -0.83 -13.40 -2.40
C HIS A 328 -0.47 -11.92 -2.29
N THR A 329 0.20 -11.40 -3.32
CA THR A 329 0.21 -9.98 -3.67
C THR A 329 -0.98 -9.63 -4.58
N PRO A 330 -1.37 -8.36 -4.72
CA PRO A 330 -2.46 -7.98 -5.61
C PRO A 330 -2.32 -8.51 -7.05
N ALA A 331 -1.13 -8.41 -7.65
CA ALA A 331 -0.93 -8.88 -9.01
C ALA A 331 -0.85 -10.41 -9.12
N SER A 332 -0.37 -11.11 -8.07
CA SER A 332 -0.41 -12.58 -8.06
C SER A 332 -1.85 -13.13 -7.91
N ALA A 333 -2.72 -12.41 -7.18
CA ALA A 333 -4.12 -12.79 -7.00
C ALA A 333 -4.98 -12.47 -8.23
N PHE A 334 -4.76 -11.29 -8.85
CA PHE A 334 -5.69 -10.76 -9.85
C PHE A 334 -5.08 -10.50 -11.24
N GLY A 335 -3.78 -10.69 -11.39
CA GLY A 335 -3.03 -10.49 -12.63
C GLY A 335 -2.55 -9.04 -12.87
N PRO A 336 -1.68 -8.83 -13.88
CA PRO A 336 -1.05 -7.54 -14.19
C PRO A 336 -2.04 -6.46 -14.65
N GLU A 337 -3.24 -6.86 -15.07
CA GLU A 337 -4.27 -5.96 -15.60
C GLU A 337 -5.28 -5.52 -14.53
N PHE A 338 -5.17 -5.99 -13.29
CA PHE A 338 -6.13 -5.68 -12.22
C PHE A 338 -6.30 -4.17 -12.01
N ALA A 339 -5.19 -3.41 -11.96
CA ALA A 339 -5.25 -1.96 -11.84
C ALA A 339 -5.98 -1.27 -13.01
N LEU A 340 -5.96 -1.84 -14.22
CA LEU A 340 -6.62 -1.25 -15.40
C LEU A 340 -8.14 -1.48 -15.41
N ALA A 341 -8.68 -2.28 -14.49
CA ALA A 341 -10.12 -2.47 -14.34
C ALA A 341 -10.83 -1.26 -13.71
N PHE A 342 -10.09 -0.30 -13.16
CA PHE A 342 -10.63 0.86 -12.46
C PHE A 342 -10.66 2.11 -13.36
N ASP A 343 -11.76 2.86 -13.28
CA ASP A 343 -11.97 4.05 -14.11
C ASP A 343 -10.86 5.09 -13.89
N GLY A 344 -10.42 5.72 -14.98
CA GLY A 344 -9.33 6.70 -14.96
C GLY A 344 -7.92 6.12 -14.76
N VAL A 345 -7.75 4.79 -14.73
CA VAL A 345 -6.44 4.14 -14.78
C VAL A 345 -6.03 3.84 -16.22
N GLU A 346 -4.87 4.34 -16.62
CA GLU A 346 -4.33 4.19 -17.98
C GLU A 346 -2.85 3.81 -17.92
N ARG A 347 -2.43 2.77 -18.64
CA ARG A 347 -1.02 2.38 -18.81
C ARG A 347 -0.53 2.71 -20.21
N GLN A 348 0.72 3.14 -20.31
CA GLN A 348 1.39 3.47 -21.57
C GLN A 348 2.86 3.02 -21.54
N ASP A 349 3.30 2.35 -22.60
CA ASP A 349 4.70 1.97 -22.79
C ASP A 349 5.56 3.19 -23.13
N VAL A 350 6.81 3.17 -22.66
CA VAL A 350 7.81 4.20 -22.96
C VAL A 350 8.61 3.74 -24.18
N ARG A 351 8.36 4.37 -25.34
CA ARG A 351 8.84 3.89 -26.66
C ARG A 351 10.19 4.46 -27.11
N GLU A 352 10.78 5.43 -26.41
CA GLU A 352 12.06 6.05 -26.79
C GLU A 352 13.11 5.96 -25.68
N SER A 353 14.35 5.59 -26.04
CA SER A 353 15.51 5.51 -25.13
C SER A 353 15.87 6.84 -24.44
N SER A 354 15.45 7.99 -24.98
CA SER A 354 15.64 9.31 -24.35
C SER A 354 14.66 9.60 -23.19
N ASP A 355 13.58 8.82 -23.09
CA ASP A 355 12.55 8.94 -22.05
C ASP A 355 12.74 7.91 -20.90
N VAL A 356 13.71 7.00 -21.07
CA VAL A 356 14.08 5.96 -20.11
C VAL A 356 15.04 6.56 -19.09
N GLY A 357 14.50 6.98 -17.93
CA GLY A 357 15.26 7.28 -16.71
C GLY A 357 16.47 8.19 -16.88
N VAL A 358 16.26 9.51 -16.87
CA VAL A 358 17.37 10.49 -16.94
C VAL A 358 18.24 10.39 -15.69
N GLY A 359 19.36 9.68 -15.83
CA GLY A 359 20.62 9.80 -15.08
C GLY A 359 20.58 9.55 -13.56
N ILE A 360 21.47 8.68 -13.08
CA ILE A 360 21.80 8.60 -11.65
C ILE A 360 22.79 9.74 -11.33
N GLU A 361 22.35 10.76 -10.58
CA GLU A 361 23.27 11.68 -9.92
C GLU A 361 23.73 11.02 -8.60
N ARG A 362 25.04 10.75 -8.48
CA ARG A 362 25.65 10.12 -7.30
C ARG A 362 25.73 11.06 -6.09
#